data_AF-A0A1Y4IKW0-F1
#
_entry.id   AF-A0A1Y4IKW0-F1
#
_cell.length_a   1.000
_cell.length_b   1.000
_cell.length_c   1.000
_cell.angle_alpha   90.00
_cell.angle_beta   90.00
_cell.angle_gamma   90.00
#
_symmetry.space_group_name_H-M   'P 1'
#
loop_
_entity.id
_entity.type
_entity.pdbx_description
1 polymer ?
#
loop_
_entity_poly.entity_id
_entity_poly.type
_entity_poly.pdbx_seq_one_letter_code
_entity_poly.pdbx_strand_id
1 'polypeptide(L)'
;MMAKIVKGSGARGIVDYILDKKKQATLIDCQGVLFNDNGTIAKSFIAQSRLNPQVDKFIGHISLSFSKQDLPRLTDELMIQISREYMEEMGIRDTQYIIGRHYDKEHPHVHIAFNRVDNNGRTISDRNDRYRSERICKELTRKYGLYFANGKEQVKTHRLKEPDKTRYGIYQVLKREVARCSDWTTLLKQLKAEGIDVRFKYKGNTNEVQGIVFTKNGYHFNGSKIDRSFSYSKINKALNGNNQAEYQRQYEPHHMQISHFDNKESELINGSLGLLDFTSSSDADSQEEVDFRRLMQQKPKKKRTRGFKL
;
A
#
# COMPACT_ATOMS: atom_id res chain seq x y z
N MET A 1 -9.71 -0.82 -0.53
CA MET A 1 -9.14 -1.12 0.81
C MET A 1 -7.62 -1.11 0.75
N MET A 2 -6.95 -0.71 1.84
CA MET A 2 -5.48 -0.73 1.99
C MET A 2 -5.10 -1.31 3.35
N ALA A 3 -3.96 -2.01 3.40
CA ALA A 3 -3.47 -2.63 4.63
C ALA A 3 -2.04 -2.18 4.95
N LYS A 4 -1.75 -2.06 6.25
CA LYS A 4 -0.42 -1.75 6.76
C LYS A 4 -0.06 -2.69 7.89
N ILE A 5 1.12 -3.29 7.80
CA ILE A 5 1.57 -4.33 8.73
C ILE A 5 2.77 -3.86 9.52
N VAL A 6 2.72 -4.02 10.84
CA VAL A 6 3.81 -3.73 11.77
C VAL A 6 4.00 -4.91 12.71
N LYS A 7 5.23 -5.16 13.15
CA LYS A 7 5.57 -6.27 14.05
C LYS A 7 6.37 -5.78 15.23
N GLY A 8 6.14 -6.37 16.40
CA GLY A 8 6.74 -5.94 17.64
C GLY A 8 6.50 -6.91 18.79
N SER A 9 6.74 -6.44 20.00
CA SER A 9 6.66 -7.26 21.22
C SER A 9 5.87 -6.59 22.36
N GLY A 10 5.42 -5.35 22.16
CA GLY A 10 4.67 -4.58 23.14
C GLY A 10 3.19 -4.95 23.24
N ALA A 11 2.86 -6.09 23.90
CA ALA A 11 1.48 -6.58 24.04
C ALA A 11 0.52 -5.58 24.69
N ARG A 12 0.94 -4.97 25.79
CA ARG A 12 0.08 -4.01 26.50
C ARG A 12 -0.16 -2.76 25.66
N GLY A 13 0.90 -2.21 25.05
CA GLY A 13 0.82 -1.02 24.21
C GLY A 13 -0.09 -1.22 23.00
N ILE A 14 -0.05 -2.38 22.34
CA ILE A 14 -0.92 -2.64 21.20
C ILE A 14 -2.39 -2.77 21.61
N VAL A 15 -2.68 -3.48 22.70
CA VAL A 15 -4.05 -3.67 23.16
C VAL A 15 -4.65 -2.34 23.62
N ASP A 16 -3.89 -1.55 24.37
CA ASP A 16 -4.32 -0.21 24.81
C ASP A 16 -4.60 0.71 23.63
N TYR A 17 -3.79 0.66 22.57
CA TYR A 17 -4.02 1.44 21.36
C TYR A 17 -5.24 0.97 20.57
N ILE A 18 -5.42 -0.34 20.39
CA ILE A 18 -6.57 -0.91 19.65
C ILE A 18 -7.87 -0.61 20.37
N LEU A 19 -7.86 -0.57 21.70
CA LEU A 19 -9.03 -0.34 22.55
C LEU A 19 -9.03 1.05 23.21
N ASP A 20 -8.37 2.03 22.58
CA ASP A 20 -8.27 3.38 23.14
C ASP A 20 -9.62 4.12 23.07
N LYS A 21 -10.17 4.43 24.24
CA LYS A 21 -11.43 5.19 24.37
C LYS A 21 -11.35 6.58 23.74
N LYS A 22 -10.17 7.22 23.71
CA LYS A 22 -9.99 8.53 23.05
C LYS A 22 -10.25 8.47 21.55
N LYS A 23 -10.14 7.28 20.97
CA LYS A 23 -10.42 7.02 19.56
C LYS A 23 -11.83 6.51 19.31
N GLN A 24 -12.66 6.51 20.36
CA GLN A 24 -13.99 5.91 20.37
C GLN A 24 -13.93 4.43 19.94
N ALA A 25 -12.85 3.73 20.30
CA ALA A 25 -12.60 2.38 19.83
C ALA A 25 -13.65 1.39 20.35
N THR A 26 -14.02 0.44 19.49
CA THR A 26 -14.90 -0.68 19.83
C THR A 26 -14.20 -2.00 19.47
N LEU A 27 -14.23 -2.98 20.38
CA LEU A 27 -13.81 -4.34 20.04
C LEU A 27 -14.96 -5.00 19.27
N ILE A 28 -14.71 -5.36 18.02
CA ILE A 28 -15.74 -5.96 17.16
C ILE A 28 -15.57 -7.48 17.02
N ASP A 29 -14.37 -8.01 17.26
CA ASP A 29 -14.12 -9.46 17.22
C ASP A 29 -12.85 -9.86 17.99
N CYS A 30 -12.80 -11.08 18.52
CA CYS A 30 -11.62 -11.64 19.15
C CYS A 30 -11.66 -13.18 19.20
N GLN A 31 -10.48 -13.80 19.30
CA GLN A 31 -10.35 -15.24 19.46
C GLN A 31 -9.16 -15.60 20.35
N GLY A 32 -9.36 -16.59 21.23
CA GLY A 32 -8.31 -17.21 22.04
C GLY A 32 -7.75 -16.33 23.17
N VAL A 33 -8.35 -15.17 23.45
CA VAL A 33 -7.92 -14.24 24.50
C VAL A 33 -8.92 -14.17 25.64
N LEU A 34 -8.43 -13.93 26.86
CA LEU A 34 -9.29 -13.66 28.02
C LEU A 34 -9.76 -12.20 27.99
N PHE A 35 -11.04 -12.00 27.71
CA PHE A 35 -11.67 -10.69 27.47
C PHE A 35 -12.26 -10.08 28.74
N ASN A 36 -11.41 -9.69 29.70
CA ASN A 36 -11.84 -8.99 30.92
C ASN A 36 -11.43 -7.52 30.90
N ASP A 37 -10.16 -7.26 30.60
CA ASP A 37 -9.56 -5.94 30.51
C ASP A 37 -8.33 -6.00 29.60
N ASN A 38 -7.85 -4.84 29.13
CA ASN A 38 -6.69 -4.74 28.24
C ASN A 38 -5.45 -5.49 28.75
N GLY A 39 -5.27 -5.59 30.06
CA GLY A 39 -4.13 -6.24 30.70
C GLY A 39 -4.25 -7.75 30.65
N THR A 40 -5.46 -8.26 30.82
CA THR A 40 -5.76 -9.69 30.71
C THR A 40 -5.66 -10.17 29.25
N ILE A 41 -6.10 -9.35 28.29
CA ILE A 41 -5.85 -9.61 26.86
C ILE A 41 -4.35 -9.62 26.57
N ALA A 42 -3.60 -8.60 27.02
CA ALA A 42 -2.16 -8.54 26.80
C ALA A 42 -1.41 -9.73 27.44
N LYS A 43 -1.83 -10.17 28.63
CA LYS A 43 -1.31 -11.38 29.27
C LYS A 43 -1.58 -12.64 28.45
N SER A 44 -2.73 -12.73 27.76
CA SER A 44 -3.05 -13.86 26.88
C SER A 44 -2.04 -13.96 25.73
N PHE A 45 -1.77 -12.85 25.04
CA PHE A 45 -0.74 -12.78 23.98
C PHE A 45 0.66 -13.14 24.49
N ILE A 46 1.04 -12.63 25.67
CA ILE A 46 2.34 -12.94 26.30
C ILE A 46 2.41 -14.42 26.70
N ALA A 47 1.32 -15.02 27.14
CA ALA A 47 1.29 -16.42 27.53
C ALA A 47 1.52 -17.33 26.31
N GLN A 48 0.80 -17.10 25.22
CA GLN A 48 0.97 -17.89 24.00
C GLN A 48 2.36 -17.72 23.37
N SER A 49 2.96 -16.52 23.41
CA SER A 49 4.29 -16.33 22.82
C SER A 49 5.39 -17.14 23.51
N ARG A 50 5.17 -17.59 24.75
CA ARG A 50 6.10 -18.49 25.47
C ARG A 50 6.17 -19.89 24.88
N LEU A 51 5.21 -20.29 24.04
CA LEU A 51 5.31 -21.54 23.28
C LEU A 51 6.48 -21.52 22.29
N ASN A 52 6.94 -20.32 21.89
CA ASN A 52 8.12 -20.16 21.06
C ASN A 52 8.91 -18.90 21.42
N PRO A 53 9.82 -19.00 22.41
CA PRO A 53 10.63 -17.87 22.88
C PRO A 53 11.58 -17.29 21.85
N GLN A 54 11.81 -17.96 20.71
CA GLN A 54 12.70 -17.48 19.64
C GLN A 54 12.06 -16.37 18.79
N VAL A 55 10.75 -16.18 18.90
CA VAL A 55 10.02 -15.15 18.15
C VAL A 55 10.02 -13.84 18.92
N ASP A 56 11.10 -13.06 18.81
CA ASP A 56 11.25 -11.77 19.51
C ASP A 56 10.08 -10.80 19.25
N LYS A 57 9.64 -10.73 17.99
CA LYS A 57 8.52 -9.89 17.55
C LYS A 57 7.29 -10.77 17.37
N PHE A 58 6.75 -11.26 18.48
CA PHE A 58 5.61 -12.18 18.50
C PHE A 58 4.26 -11.51 18.21
N ILE A 59 4.16 -10.19 18.15
CA ILE A 59 2.90 -9.51 17.85
C ILE A 59 2.94 -8.97 16.43
N GLY A 60 1.98 -9.39 15.63
CA GLY A 60 1.62 -8.75 14.38
C GLY A 60 0.47 -7.76 14.59
N HIS A 61 0.58 -6.60 13.96
CA HIS A 61 -0.49 -5.62 13.87
C HIS A 61 -0.79 -5.32 12.42
N ILE A 62 -2.07 -5.28 12.07
CA ILE A 62 -2.56 -4.86 10.77
C ILE A 62 -3.53 -3.70 10.98
N SER A 63 -3.35 -2.62 10.25
CA SER A 63 -4.40 -1.61 10.05
C SER A 63 -5.02 -1.85 8.67
N LEU A 64 -6.34 -2.10 8.62
CA LEU A 64 -7.11 -2.15 7.38
C LEU A 64 -7.91 -0.86 7.26
N SER A 65 -7.62 -0.06 6.23
CA SER A 65 -8.30 1.20 5.95
C SER A 65 -9.19 1.07 4.71
N PHE A 66 -10.39 1.62 4.81
CA PHE A 66 -11.41 1.59 3.78
C PHE A 66 -11.66 2.98 3.22
N SER A 67 -12.28 3.03 2.04
CA SER A 67 -12.61 4.31 1.44
C SER A 67 -13.81 4.94 2.15
N LYS A 68 -13.84 6.26 2.25
CA LYS A 68 -15.02 6.94 2.82
C LYS A 68 -16.28 6.74 1.97
N GLN A 69 -16.11 6.46 0.68
CA GLN A 69 -17.19 6.09 -0.24
C GLN A 69 -17.86 4.78 0.15
N ASP A 70 -17.16 3.90 0.86
CA ASP A 70 -17.70 2.62 1.34
C ASP A 70 -18.44 2.76 2.68
N LEU A 71 -18.31 3.91 3.37
CA LEU A 71 -18.83 4.13 4.72
C LEU A 71 -20.29 3.69 4.92
N PRO A 72 -21.25 3.99 4.00
CA PRO A 72 -22.65 3.58 4.18
C PRO A 72 -22.87 2.06 4.23
N ARG A 73 -21.91 1.26 3.75
CA ARG A 73 -22.00 -0.20 3.67
C ARG A 73 -21.14 -0.91 4.73
N LEU A 74 -20.24 -0.20 5.42
CA LEU A 74 -19.29 -0.77 6.38
C LEU A 74 -19.90 -0.94 7.78
N THR A 75 -20.75 -1.97 7.91
CA THR A 75 -21.20 -2.46 9.23
C THR A 75 -20.09 -3.24 9.93
N ASP A 76 -20.21 -3.44 11.24
CA ASP A 76 -19.22 -4.23 11.99
C ASP A 76 -19.14 -5.66 11.47
N GLU A 77 -20.26 -6.29 11.13
CA GLU A 77 -20.31 -7.64 10.57
C GLU A 77 -19.51 -7.75 9.27
N LEU A 78 -19.69 -6.79 8.36
CA LEU A 78 -18.95 -6.77 7.10
C LEU A 78 -17.44 -6.55 7.34
N MET A 79 -17.09 -5.65 8.25
CA MET A 79 -15.68 -5.38 8.57
C MET A 79 -15.01 -6.59 9.24
N ILE A 80 -15.72 -7.32 10.10
CA ILE A 80 -15.26 -8.59 10.70
C ILE A 80 -15.06 -9.63 9.61
N GLN A 81 -16.04 -9.81 8.72
CA GLN A 81 -15.97 -10.78 7.63
C GLN A 81 -14.75 -10.53 6.73
N ILE A 82 -14.56 -9.29 6.28
CA ILE A 82 -13.41 -8.90 5.46
C ILE A 82 -12.09 -9.11 6.22
N SER A 83 -12.05 -8.76 7.51
CA SER A 83 -10.84 -8.89 8.33
C SER A 83 -10.44 -10.35 8.55
N ARG A 84 -11.42 -11.24 8.80
CA ARG A 84 -11.17 -12.69 8.93
C ARG A 84 -10.68 -13.30 7.62
N GLU A 85 -11.33 -12.96 6.50
CA GLU A 85 -10.88 -13.45 5.19
C GLU A 85 -9.48 -12.91 4.83
N TYR A 86 -9.19 -11.64 5.16
CA TYR A 86 -7.86 -11.08 5.02
C TYR A 86 -6.81 -11.85 5.84
N MET A 87 -7.10 -12.17 7.10
CA MET A 87 -6.20 -12.96 7.96
C MET A 87 -5.98 -14.36 7.38
N GLU A 88 -7.05 -15.01 6.93
CA GLU A 88 -7.03 -16.34 6.32
C GLU A 88 -6.10 -16.39 5.08
N GLU A 89 -6.26 -15.46 4.14
CA GLU A 89 -5.41 -15.34 2.94
C GLU A 89 -3.95 -14.94 3.26
N MET A 90 -3.77 -14.19 4.35
CA MET A 90 -2.44 -13.89 4.90
C MET A 90 -1.80 -15.09 5.59
N GLY A 91 -2.53 -16.19 5.81
CA GLY A 91 -2.06 -17.37 6.52
C GLY A 91 -1.95 -17.14 8.03
N ILE A 92 -2.69 -16.17 8.56
CA ILE A 92 -2.82 -15.90 9.98
C ILE A 92 -3.95 -16.78 10.50
N ARG A 93 -3.59 -17.98 10.93
CA ARG A 93 -4.51 -19.04 11.34
C ARG A 93 -4.10 -19.61 12.68
N ASP A 94 -5.05 -20.27 13.36
CA ASP A 94 -4.81 -21.04 14.57
C ASP A 94 -4.02 -20.25 15.65
N THR A 95 -4.39 -18.98 15.84
CA THR A 95 -3.67 -18.05 16.72
C THR A 95 -4.63 -17.09 17.42
N GLN A 96 -4.17 -16.46 18.50
CA GLN A 96 -4.93 -15.41 19.18
C GLN A 96 -5.01 -14.15 18.32
N TYR A 97 -6.17 -13.50 18.32
CA TYR A 97 -6.32 -12.16 17.76
C TYR A 97 -7.39 -11.32 18.46
N ILE A 98 -7.30 -10.00 18.25
CA ILE A 98 -8.36 -9.03 18.52
C ILE A 98 -8.53 -8.10 17.32
N ILE A 99 -9.75 -7.64 17.07
CA ILE A 99 -10.10 -6.65 16.04
C ILE A 99 -10.83 -5.49 16.70
N GLY A 100 -10.24 -4.30 16.64
CA GLY A 100 -10.86 -3.06 17.10
C GLY A 100 -11.15 -2.12 15.94
N ARG A 101 -12.34 -1.51 15.95
CA ARG A 101 -12.73 -0.44 15.03
C ARG A 101 -12.52 0.91 15.69
N HIS A 102 -11.87 1.85 15.00
CA HIS A 102 -11.65 3.23 15.45
C HIS A 102 -12.56 4.19 14.68
N TYR A 103 -12.99 5.28 15.33
CA TYR A 103 -13.90 6.29 14.75
C TYR A 103 -13.33 7.72 14.83
N ASP A 104 -12.04 7.86 15.09
CA ASP A 104 -11.32 9.12 15.25
C ASP A 104 -10.92 9.79 13.94
N LYS A 105 -11.14 9.14 12.79
CA LYS A 105 -10.73 9.62 11.46
C LYS A 105 -11.86 9.60 10.44
N GLU A 106 -11.71 10.42 9.40
CA GLU A 106 -12.61 10.48 8.24
C GLU A 106 -12.70 9.13 7.51
N HIS A 107 -11.59 8.38 7.43
CA HIS A 107 -11.55 7.09 6.76
C HIS A 107 -11.88 5.96 7.74
N PRO A 108 -12.94 5.16 7.48
CA PRO A 108 -13.25 4.00 8.31
C PRO A 108 -12.11 2.98 8.28
N HIS A 109 -11.74 2.46 9.44
CA HIS A 109 -10.62 1.53 9.57
C HIS A 109 -10.75 0.62 10.79
N VAL A 110 -10.10 -0.54 10.71
CA VAL A 110 -9.96 -1.48 11.82
C VAL A 110 -8.49 -1.80 12.05
N HIS A 111 -8.20 -2.15 13.30
CA HIS A 111 -6.91 -2.62 13.74
C HIS A 111 -7.02 -4.05 14.24
N ILE A 112 -6.16 -4.91 13.71
CA ILE A 112 -6.05 -6.31 14.09
C ILE A 112 -4.72 -6.48 14.81
N ALA A 113 -4.75 -7.04 16.02
CA ALA A 113 -3.55 -7.60 16.64
C ALA A 113 -3.67 -9.11 16.67
N PHE A 114 -2.61 -9.81 16.28
CA PHE A 114 -2.55 -11.26 16.28
C PHE A 114 -1.20 -11.76 16.81
N ASN A 115 -1.18 -12.98 17.35
CA ASN A 115 0.06 -13.61 17.78
C ASN A 115 0.73 -14.29 16.58
N ARG A 116 2.03 -14.06 16.41
CA ARG A 116 2.85 -14.73 15.40
C ARG A 116 3.32 -16.11 15.85
N VAL A 117 3.06 -16.48 17.09
CA VAL A 117 3.19 -17.85 17.58
C VAL A 117 1.79 -18.45 17.58
N ASP A 118 1.57 -19.50 16.80
CA ASP A 118 0.28 -20.20 16.72
C ASP A 118 0.02 -21.05 17.97
N ASN A 119 -1.14 -21.70 18.03
CA ASN A 119 -1.55 -22.55 19.16
C ASN A 119 -0.66 -23.79 19.35
N ASN A 120 0.15 -24.15 18.34
CA ASN A 120 1.11 -25.25 18.38
C ASN A 120 2.56 -24.78 18.61
N GLY A 121 2.79 -23.49 18.87
CA GLY A 121 4.12 -22.92 19.06
C GLY A 121 4.90 -22.68 17.76
N ARG A 122 4.29 -22.80 16.58
CA ARG A 122 4.96 -22.52 15.31
C ARG A 122 4.88 -21.03 14.97
N THR A 123 5.88 -20.56 14.24
CA THR A 123 5.94 -19.16 13.81
C THR A 123 5.14 -18.94 12.54
N ILE A 124 4.18 -18.01 12.59
CA ILE A 124 3.49 -17.48 11.42
C ILE A 124 4.48 -16.64 10.60
N SER A 125 4.72 -17.09 9.37
CA SER A 125 5.70 -16.51 8.46
C SER A 125 5.30 -15.09 8.05
N ASP A 126 6.28 -14.19 8.03
CA ASP A 126 6.13 -12.82 7.53
C ASP A 126 6.79 -12.60 6.17
N ARG A 127 7.16 -13.69 5.49
CA ARG A 127 7.81 -13.61 4.19
C ARG A 127 6.89 -12.94 3.16
N ASN A 128 7.39 -11.86 2.56
CA ASN A 128 6.71 -11.09 1.53
C ASN A 128 5.32 -10.58 1.94
N ASP A 129 5.06 -10.41 3.24
CA ASP A 129 3.77 -9.99 3.78
C ASP A 129 3.25 -8.71 3.14
N ARG A 130 4.10 -7.73 2.87
CA ARG A 130 3.74 -6.48 2.16
C ARG A 130 3.13 -6.76 0.79
N TYR A 131 3.79 -7.59 -0.02
CA TYR A 131 3.35 -7.90 -1.39
C TYR A 131 2.09 -8.77 -1.39
N ARG A 132 2.02 -9.76 -0.48
CA ARG A 132 0.85 -10.62 -0.31
C ARG A 132 -0.36 -9.79 0.12
N SER A 133 -0.19 -8.98 1.16
CA SER A 133 -1.20 -8.08 1.71
C SER A 133 -1.77 -7.14 0.65
N GLU A 134 -0.92 -6.53 -0.17
CA GLU A 134 -1.37 -5.63 -1.22
C GLU A 134 -2.19 -6.36 -2.29
N ARG A 135 -1.78 -7.57 -2.69
CA ARG A 135 -2.54 -8.40 -3.63
C ARG A 135 -3.91 -8.77 -3.04
N ILE A 136 -3.92 -9.27 -1.81
CA ILE A 136 -5.14 -9.67 -1.09
C ILE A 136 -6.08 -8.47 -0.92
N CYS A 137 -5.56 -7.28 -0.58
CA CYS A 137 -6.38 -6.07 -0.48
C CYS A 137 -7.13 -5.77 -1.78
N LYS A 138 -6.49 -5.94 -2.94
CA LYS A 138 -7.14 -5.74 -4.24
C LYS A 138 -8.18 -6.81 -4.54
N GLU A 139 -7.86 -8.06 -4.24
CA GLU A 139 -8.77 -9.21 -4.44
C GLU A 139 -10.02 -9.03 -3.59
N LEU A 140 -9.88 -8.71 -2.30
CA LEU A 140 -11.00 -8.45 -1.40
C LEU A 140 -11.76 -7.16 -1.77
N THR A 141 -11.06 -6.10 -2.20
CA THR A 141 -11.74 -4.88 -2.70
C THR A 141 -12.65 -5.23 -3.88
N ARG A 142 -12.20 -6.10 -4.81
CA ARG A 142 -13.03 -6.58 -5.92
C ARG A 142 -14.17 -7.47 -5.44
N LYS A 143 -13.86 -8.47 -4.62
CA LYS A 143 -14.82 -9.48 -4.12
C LYS A 143 -16.01 -8.83 -3.41
N TYR A 144 -15.75 -7.85 -2.57
CA TYR A 144 -16.78 -7.17 -1.77
C TYR A 144 -17.37 -5.94 -2.47
N GLY A 145 -16.98 -5.66 -3.72
CA GLY A 145 -17.44 -4.49 -4.48
C GLY A 145 -17.17 -3.18 -3.74
N LEU A 146 -16.00 -3.07 -3.12
CA LEU A 146 -15.53 -1.87 -2.43
C LEU A 146 -14.94 -0.88 -3.43
N TYR A 147 -14.89 0.38 -3.04
CA TYR A 147 -14.37 1.45 -3.87
C TYR A 147 -12.89 1.24 -4.21
N PHE A 148 -12.60 1.23 -5.50
CA PHE A 148 -11.25 1.35 -6.03
C PHE A 148 -10.89 2.83 -6.11
N ALA A 149 -9.81 3.22 -5.44
CA ALA A 149 -9.25 4.55 -5.62
C ALA A 149 -8.82 4.72 -7.09
N ASN A 150 -9.52 5.59 -7.81
CA ASN A 150 -9.24 5.87 -9.22
C ASN A 150 -7.89 6.60 -9.36
N GLY A 151 -6.84 5.84 -9.68
CA GLY A 151 -5.59 6.31 -10.28
C GLY A 151 -4.77 7.34 -9.50
N LYS A 152 -3.60 7.70 -10.04
CA LYS A 152 -2.71 8.76 -9.54
C LYS A 152 -3.24 10.17 -9.83
N GLU A 153 -4.51 10.32 -10.18
CA GLU A 153 -5.10 11.59 -10.62
C GLU A 153 -5.68 12.38 -9.45
N GLN A 154 -6.09 11.69 -8.38
CA GLN A 154 -6.70 12.29 -7.19
C GLN A 154 -5.73 12.34 -5.99
N VAL A 155 -4.44 12.60 -6.25
CA VAL A 155 -3.45 12.76 -5.18
C VAL A 155 -3.56 14.15 -4.57
N LYS A 156 -3.76 14.23 -3.25
CA LYS A 156 -3.70 15.48 -2.49
C LYS A 156 -2.26 15.99 -2.42
N THR A 157 -1.82 16.71 -3.47
CA THR A 157 -0.44 17.16 -3.68
C THR A 157 0.14 17.95 -2.50
N HIS A 158 -0.71 18.71 -1.81
CA HIS A 158 -0.32 19.49 -0.63
C HIS A 158 0.12 18.63 0.58
N ARG A 159 -0.19 17.32 0.60
CA ARG A 159 0.20 16.38 1.67
C ARG A 159 1.49 15.62 1.37
N LEU A 160 2.04 15.79 0.17
CA LEU A 160 3.26 15.10 -0.23
C LEU A 160 4.47 15.72 0.46
N LYS A 161 5.27 14.86 1.09
CA LYS A 161 6.60 15.20 1.59
C LYS A 161 7.66 14.69 0.63
N GLU A 162 8.84 15.27 0.68
CA GLU A 162 9.97 14.73 -0.08
C GLU A 162 10.39 13.36 0.48
N PRO A 163 10.79 12.39 -0.37
CA PRO A 163 11.03 12.52 -1.82
C PRO A 163 9.77 12.32 -2.69
N ASP A 164 8.63 11.98 -2.11
CA ASP A 164 7.42 11.61 -2.86
C ASP A 164 6.77 12.78 -3.58
N LYS A 165 6.87 14.01 -3.04
CA LYS A 165 6.44 15.24 -3.71
C LYS A 165 7.17 15.42 -5.03
N THR A 166 8.49 15.35 -5.03
CA THR A 166 9.30 15.41 -6.26
C THR A 166 8.97 14.26 -7.21
N ARG A 167 8.87 13.02 -6.69
CA ARG A 167 8.52 11.84 -7.50
C ARG A 167 7.18 11.99 -8.23
N TYR A 168 6.16 12.51 -7.55
CA TYR A 168 4.85 12.78 -8.14
C TYR A 168 4.90 13.92 -9.17
N GLY A 169 5.69 14.96 -8.92
CA GLY A 169 5.97 16.01 -9.91
C GLY A 169 6.56 15.45 -11.20
N ILE A 170 7.55 14.56 -11.09
CA ILE A 170 8.13 13.87 -12.26
C ILE A 170 7.07 13.01 -12.97
N TYR A 171 6.23 12.28 -12.22
CA TYR A 171 5.13 11.49 -12.79
C TYR A 171 4.19 12.33 -13.66
N GLN A 172 3.78 13.50 -13.17
CA GLN A 172 2.86 14.39 -13.89
C GLN A 172 3.45 14.88 -15.20
N VAL A 173 4.72 15.32 -15.17
CA VAL A 173 5.42 15.76 -16.37
C VAL A 173 5.58 14.59 -17.35
N LEU A 174 6.04 13.42 -16.89
CA LEU A 174 6.19 12.25 -17.76
C LEU A 174 4.87 11.81 -18.39
N LYS A 175 3.78 11.81 -17.63
CA LYS A 175 2.45 11.46 -18.15
C LYS A 175 2.03 12.38 -19.29
N ARG A 176 2.32 13.68 -19.17
CA ARG A 176 2.00 14.68 -20.18
C ARG A 176 2.92 14.61 -21.40
N GLU A 177 4.24 14.57 -21.19
CA GLU A 177 5.22 14.65 -22.29
C GLU A 177 5.33 13.33 -23.07
N VAL A 178 5.29 12.17 -22.42
CA VAL A 178 5.36 10.87 -23.12
C VAL A 178 4.14 10.66 -24.03
N ALA A 179 3.00 11.24 -23.70
CA ALA A 179 1.81 11.19 -24.54
C ALA A 179 1.85 12.15 -25.74
N ARG A 180 2.74 13.16 -25.73
CA ARG A 180 2.82 14.22 -26.75
C ARG A 180 4.03 14.12 -27.67
N CYS A 181 5.10 13.48 -27.21
CA CYS A 181 6.32 13.37 -28.00
C CYS A 181 6.33 12.11 -28.85
N SER A 182 7.01 12.18 -30.00
CA SER A 182 7.16 11.07 -30.96
C SER A 182 8.59 10.53 -31.03
N ASP A 183 9.53 11.16 -30.33
CA ASP A 183 10.93 10.78 -30.30
C ASP A 183 11.61 11.18 -28.98
N TRP A 184 12.76 10.55 -28.72
CA TRP A 184 13.53 10.76 -27.49
C TRP A 184 14.16 12.15 -27.41
N THR A 185 14.60 12.72 -28.53
CA THR A 185 15.27 14.03 -28.55
C THR A 185 14.29 15.11 -28.06
N THR A 186 13.08 15.11 -28.61
CA THR A 186 12.01 16.02 -28.20
C THR A 186 11.62 15.80 -26.74
N LEU A 187 11.43 14.55 -26.32
CA LEU A 187 11.09 14.23 -24.94
C LEU A 187 12.17 14.72 -23.95
N LEU A 188 13.44 14.44 -24.21
CA LEU A 188 14.55 14.86 -23.34
C LEU A 188 14.65 16.39 -23.24
N LYS A 189 14.38 17.11 -24.34
CA LYS A 189 14.33 18.58 -24.34
C LYS A 189 13.20 19.11 -23.45
N GLN A 190 12.00 18.55 -23.54
CA GLN A 190 10.85 18.96 -22.72
C GLN A 190 11.07 18.64 -21.24
N LEU A 191 11.61 17.46 -20.93
CA LEU A 191 11.94 17.08 -19.56
C LEU A 191 12.99 18.01 -18.94
N LYS A 192 14.02 18.39 -19.70
CA LYS A 192 15.04 19.33 -19.25
C LYS A 192 14.47 20.72 -18.97
N ALA A 193 13.54 21.21 -19.80
CA ALA A 193 12.84 22.48 -19.59
C ALA A 193 12.02 22.49 -18.28
N GLU A 194 11.54 21.32 -17.85
CA GLU A 194 10.83 21.10 -16.58
C GLU A 194 11.78 20.81 -15.40
N GLY A 195 13.09 20.95 -15.59
CA GLY A 195 14.11 20.69 -14.59
C GLY A 195 14.27 19.22 -14.22
N ILE A 196 13.99 18.30 -15.16
CA ILE A 196 14.15 16.85 -14.98
C ILE A 196 15.33 16.38 -15.82
N ASP A 197 16.42 15.99 -15.15
CA ASP A 197 17.57 15.36 -15.80
C ASP A 197 17.33 13.86 -15.99
N VAL A 198 17.84 13.32 -17.09
CA VAL A 198 17.65 11.92 -17.48
C VAL A 198 18.99 11.22 -17.66
N ARG A 199 19.11 10.02 -17.09
CA ARG A 199 20.25 9.13 -17.29
C ARG A 199 19.78 7.73 -17.69
N PHE A 200 20.33 7.20 -18.77
CA PHE A 200 20.11 5.81 -19.19
C PHE A 200 21.01 4.85 -18.40
N LYS A 201 20.47 3.67 -18.08
CA LYS A 201 21.19 2.55 -17.46
C LYS A 201 21.42 1.49 -18.52
N TYR A 202 22.64 1.00 -18.61
CA TYR A 202 23.07 0.04 -19.62
C TYR A 202 23.39 -1.32 -19.02
N LYS A 203 23.27 -2.38 -19.83
CA LYS A 203 23.65 -3.74 -19.44
C LYS A 203 25.17 -3.88 -19.46
N GLY A 204 25.81 -3.85 -18.30
CA GLY A 204 27.26 -3.99 -18.18
C GLY A 204 28.00 -3.00 -19.10
N ASN A 205 28.88 -3.51 -19.96
CA ASN A 205 29.64 -2.73 -20.93
C ASN A 205 29.00 -2.67 -22.34
N THR A 206 27.71 -3.00 -22.46
CA THR A 206 27.00 -2.95 -23.76
C THR A 206 26.27 -1.62 -23.93
N ASN A 207 25.95 -1.27 -25.18
CA ASN A 207 25.08 -0.12 -25.49
C ASN A 207 23.57 -0.44 -25.33
N GLU A 208 23.22 -1.62 -24.78
CA GLU A 208 21.83 -2.01 -24.53
C GLU A 208 21.27 -1.29 -23.29
N VAL A 209 20.28 -0.43 -23.49
CA VAL A 209 19.62 0.29 -22.39
C VAL A 209 18.68 -0.65 -21.62
N GLN A 210 18.96 -0.87 -20.34
CA GLN A 210 18.12 -1.66 -19.43
C GLN A 210 17.19 -0.82 -18.55
N GLY A 211 17.46 0.48 -18.44
CA GLY A 211 16.67 1.33 -17.57
C GLY A 211 16.89 2.81 -17.80
N ILE A 212 16.11 3.60 -17.08
CA ILE A 212 16.13 5.05 -17.16
C ILE A 212 15.97 5.60 -15.74
N VAL A 213 16.71 6.65 -15.42
CA VAL A 213 16.68 7.36 -14.15
C VAL A 213 16.34 8.81 -14.41
N PHE A 214 15.39 9.33 -13.65
CA PHE A 214 14.97 10.73 -13.67
C PHE A 214 15.44 11.41 -12.38
N THR A 215 15.95 12.63 -12.52
CA THR A 215 16.47 13.42 -11.40
C THR A 215 15.81 14.79 -11.38
N LYS A 216 15.32 15.21 -10.21
CA LYS A 216 14.79 16.56 -9.97
C LYS A 216 14.97 16.89 -8.49
N ASN A 217 15.24 18.16 -8.15
CA ASN A 217 15.40 18.62 -6.77
C ASN A 217 16.40 17.78 -5.93
N GLY A 218 17.44 17.22 -6.55
CA GLY A 218 18.42 16.35 -5.89
C GLY A 218 17.96 14.92 -5.59
N TYR A 219 16.74 14.54 -5.98
CA TYR A 219 16.22 13.17 -5.83
C TYR A 219 16.29 12.39 -7.15
N HIS A 220 16.64 11.11 -7.06
CA HIS A 220 16.82 10.21 -8.21
C HIS A 220 15.84 9.04 -8.16
N PHE A 221 15.12 8.80 -9.27
CA PHE A 221 14.15 7.71 -9.36
C PHE A 221 14.32 6.90 -10.64
N ASN A 222 14.34 5.57 -10.51
CA ASN A 222 14.19 4.70 -11.67
C ASN A 222 12.80 4.91 -12.29
N GLY A 223 12.72 4.94 -13.62
CA GLY A 223 11.46 5.13 -14.34
C GLY A 223 10.35 4.18 -13.88
N SER A 224 10.65 2.88 -13.80
CA SER A 224 9.72 1.84 -13.31
C SER A 224 9.31 1.99 -11.84
N LYS A 225 10.04 2.77 -11.05
CA LYS A 225 9.69 3.13 -9.68
C LYS A 225 8.83 4.39 -9.61
N ILE A 226 8.86 5.27 -10.61
CA ILE A 226 7.88 6.36 -10.73
C ILE A 226 6.55 5.77 -11.19
N ASP A 227 6.57 5.05 -12.31
CA ASP A 227 5.46 4.25 -12.83
C ASP A 227 5.99 3.14 -13.74
N ARG A 228 5.34 1.97 -13.76
CA ARG A 228 5.69 0.90 -14.69
C ARG A 228 5.62 1.36 -16.15
N SER A 229 4.71 2.27 -16.50
CA SER A 229 4.61 2.87 -17.84
C SER A 229 5.85 3.69 -18.22
N PHE A 230 6.65 4.12 -17.25
CA PHE A 230 7.84 4.94 -17.45
C PHE A 230 9.14 4.16 -17.37
N SER A 231 9.12 2.83 -17.54
CA SER A 231 10.34 2.09 -17.90
C SER A 231 10.82 2.52 -19.28
N TYR A 232 12.13 2.42 -19.53
CA TYR A 232 12.72 2.74 -20.83
C TYR A 232 11.96 2.07 -22.00
N SER A 233 11.74 0.75 -21.89
CA SER A 233 11.04 -0.04 -22.92
C SER A 233 9.61 0.42 -23.18
N LYS A 234 8.90 0.90 -22.15
CA LYS A 234 7.50 1.35 -22.26
C LYS A 234 7.42 2.76 -22.83
N ILE A 235 8.32 3.66 -22.43
CA ILE A 235 8.44 5.00 -23.05
C ILE A 235 8.83 4.85 -24.52
N ASN A 236 9.82 4.02 -24.84
CA ASN A 236 10.25 3.79 -26.21
C ASN A 236 9.09 3.26 -27.08
N LYS A 237 8.30 2.32 -26.55
CA LYS A 237 7.10 1.83 -27.25
C LYS A 237 6.06 2.93 -27.47
N ALA A 238 5.84 3.80 -26.48
CA ALA A 238 4.88 4.90 -26.58
C ALA A 238 5.32 5.93 -27.64
N LEU A 239 6.59 6.36 -27.61
CA LEU A 239 7.14 7.30 -28.59
C LEU A 239 7.03 6.77 -30.02
N ASN A 240 7.39 5.49 -30.23
CA ASN A 240 7.27 4.85 -31.55
C ASN A 240 5.81 4.79 -32.03
N GLY A 241 4.86 4.54 -31.13
CA GLY A 241 3.43 4.54 -31.47
C GLY A 241 2.92 5.94 -31.84
N ASN A 242 3.32 6.97 -31.11
CA ASN A 242 2.96 8.36 -31.41
C ASN A 242 3.51 8.79 -32.77
N ASN A 243 4.75 8.41 -33.06
CA ASN A 243 5.41 8.69 -34.33
C ASN A 243 4.65 8.07 -35.52
N GLN A 244 4.26 6.79 -35.41
CA GLN A 244 3.44 6.13 -36.43
C GLN A 244 2.08 6.79 -36.63
N ALA A 245 1.42 7.21 -35.55
CA ALA A 245 0.14 7.91 -35.62
C ALA A 245 0.26 9.30 -36.27
N GLU A 246 1.35 10.02 -36.03
CA GLU A 246 1.64 11.30 -36.68
C GLU A 246 1.86 11.12 -38.18
N TYR A 247 2.64 10.12 -38.60
CA TYR A 247 2.79 9.78 -40.02
C TYR A 247 1.45 9.42 -40.67
N GLN A 248 0.60 8.64 -40.02
CA GLN A 248 -0.72 8.31 -40.58
C GLN A 248 -1.63 9.53 -40.73
N ARG A 249 -1.65 10.45 -39.75
CA ARG A 249 -2.42 11.70 -39.84
C ARG A 249 -1.91 12.67 -40.90
N GLN A 250 -0.61 12.63 -41.21
CA GLN A 250 0.00 13.53 -42.17
C GLN A 250 -0.18 13.06 -43.63
N TYR A 251 -0.58 11.81 -43.85
CA TYR A 251 -0.70 11.19 -45.18
C TYR A 251 -2.12 10.68 -45.53
N GLU A 252 -3.17 11.04 -44.78
CA GLU A 252 -4.55 10.87 -45.24
C GLU A 252 -4.99 12.07 -46.12
N PRO A 253 -5.25 11.89 -47.43
CA PRO A 253 -5.78 12.95 -48.27
C PRO A 253 -7.29 13.13 -48.01
N HIS A 254 -7.76 14.38 -48.05
CA HIS A 254 -9.17 14.75 -47.97
C HIS A 254 -10.07 13.83 -48.84
N HIS A 255 -10.95 13.07 -48.18
CA HIS A 255 -12.20 12.64 -48.80
C HIS A 255 -13.40 13.07 -47.97
N MET A 256 -14.18 13.95 -48.57
CA MET A 256 -15.45 14.46 -48.07
C MET A 256 -16.52 13.36 -48.30
N GLN A 257 -17.09 12.88 -47.19
CA GLN A 257 -18.39 12.23 -46.95
C GLN A 257 -19.00 11.26 -47.98
N ILE A 258 -19.49 10.11 -47.49
CA ILE A 258 -20.94 9.83 -47.34
C ILE A 258 -21.14 8.77 -46.25
N SER A 259 -22.17 9.00 -45.43
CA SER A 259 -22.69 8.15 -44.36
C SER A 259 -22.93 6.71 -44.77
N HIS A 260 -22.58 5.74 -43.92
CA HIS A 260 -23.41 4.56 -43.64
C HIS A 260 -23.20 4.13 -42.19
N PHE A 261 -24.32 4.05 -41.46
CA PHE A 261 -24.46 3.41 -40.17
C PHE A 261 -24.02 1.94 -40.32
N ASP A 262 -23.13 1.46 -39.45
CA ASP A 262 -23.36 0.16 -38.81
C ASP A 262 -22.50 -0.01 -37.54
N ASN A 263 -23.21 -0.40 -36.49
CA ASN A 263 -22.69 -0.80 -35.20
C ASN A 263 -21.73 -1.99 -35.35
N LYS A 264 -20.52 -1.87 -34.80
CA LYS A 264 -19.80 -3.02 -34.23
C LYS A 264 -18.93 -2.57 -33.06
N GLU A 265 -19.30 -3.11 -31.90
CA GLU A 265 -18.60 -3.09 -30.62
C GLU A 265 -17.09 -3.23 -30.78
N SER A 266 -16.36 -2.26 -30.20
CA SER A 266 -14.93 -2.32 -29.99
C SER A 266 -14.65 -3.03 -28.66
N GLU A 267 -14.13 -4.26 -28.75
CA GLU A 267 -13.53 -4.95 -27.61
C GLU A 267 -12.28 -4.19 -27.15
N LEU A 268 -12.46 -3.41 -26.08
CA LEU A 268 -11.42 -2.75 -25.33
C LEU A 268 -10.48 -3.79 -24.70
N ILE A 269 -9.24 -3.84 -25.20
CA ILE A 269 -8.15 -4.62 -24.60
C ILE A 269 -7.84 -4.04 -23.22
N ASN A 270 -8.44 -4.71 -22.23
CA ASN A 270 -8.29 -4.47 -20.82
C ASN A 270 -6.87 -4.89 -20.38
N GLY A 271 -5.97 -3.91 -20.26
CA GLY A 271 -4.54 -4.14 -20.00
C GLY A 271 -3.98 -3.33 -18.83
N SER A 272 -4.76 -3.11 -17.76
CA SER A 272 -4.30 -2.42 -16.55
C SER A 272 -3.74 -3.41 -15.51
N LEU A 273 -2.48 -3.80 -15.69
CA LEU A 273 -1.71 -4.58 -14.70
C LEU A 273 -0.39 -3.87 -14.38
N GLY A 274 -0.43 -2.97 -13.41
CA GLY A 274 0.77 -2.27 -12.97
C GLY A 274 0.60 -1.40 -11.72
N LEU A 275 -0.17 -1.86 -10.73
CA LEU A 275 -0.21 -1.25 -9.41
C LEU A 275 1.19 -1.31 -8.76
N LEU A 276 1.70 -0.14 -8.32
CA LEU A 276 2.21 0.05 -6.96
C LEU A 276 2.71 1.46 -6.65
N ASP A 277 2.50 1.84 -5.38
CA ASP A 277 3.18 2.86 -4.58
C ASP A 277 2.95 4.33 -4.95
N PHE A 278 1.76 4.86 -4.67
CA PHE A 278 1.62 6.14 -3.94
C PHE A 278 0.16 6.38 -3.52
N THR A 279 -0.24 5.93 -2.33
CA THR A 279 -1.44 6.45 -1.66
C THR A 279 -0.96 7.33 -0.52
N SER A 280 -1.23 8.64 -0.61
CA SER A 280 -0.91 9.58 0.47
C SER A 280 -1.58 9.11 1.75
N SER A 281 -0.80 8.61 2.71
CA SER A 281 -1.29 8.52 4.09
C SER A 281 -1.51 9.95 4.59
N SER A 282 -2.55 10.16 5.37
CA SER A 282 -2.73 11.46 6.01
C SER A 282 -1.55 11.76 6.94
N ASP A 283 -1.21 13.04 7.19
CA ASP A 283 -0.19 13.39 8.20
C ASP A 283 -0.53 12.84 9.60
N ALA A 284 -1.83 12.68 9.89
CA ALA A 284 -2.31 11.97 11.06
C ALA A 284 -1.93 10.48 11.02
N ASP A 285 -2.13 9.78 9.90
CA ASP A 285 -1.68 8.38 9.73
C ASP A 285 -0.17 8.22 9.83
N SER A 286 0.61 9.24 9.45
CA SER A 286 2.07 9.25 9.49
C SER A 286 2.61 9.44 10.91
N GLN A 287 2.09 10.43 11.65
CA GLN A 287 2.52 10.70 13.03
C GLN A 287 2.04 9.59 13.97
N GLU A 288 0.80 9.14 13.80
CA GLU A 288 0.27 8.04 14.57
C GLU A 288 1.02 6.74 14.29
N GLU A 289 1.48 6.49 13.06
CA GLU A 289 2.38 5.37 12.79
C GLU A 289 3.70 5.48 13.57
N VAL A 290 4.28 6.67 13.68
CA VAL A 290 5.54 6.86 14.41
C VAL A 290 5.33 6.58 15.90
N ASP A 291 4.28 7.15 16.49
CA ASP A 291 3.91 6.91 17.88
C ASP A 291 3.55 5.43 18.11
N PHE A 292 2.91 4.80 17.12
CA PHE A 292 2.59 3.38 17.11
C PHE A 292 3.83 2.49 17.09
N ARG A 293 4.81 2.79 16.23
CA ARG A 293 6.09 2.05 16.18
C ARG A 293 6.83 2.15 17.51
N ARG A 294 6.72 3.29 18.20
CA ARG A 294 7.27 3.47 19.54
C ARG A 294 6.57 2.55 20.56
N LEU A 295 5.24 2.44 20.53
CA LEU A 295 4.49 1.52 21.40
C LEU A 295 4.90 0.05 21.18
N MET A 296 5.13 -0.35 19.93
CA MET A 296 5.50 -1.73 19.57
C MET A 296 6.91 -2.16 20.04
N GLN A 297 7.77 -1.20 20.39
CA GLN A 297 9.14 -1.42 20.85
C GLN A 297 9.29 -1.42 22.37
N GLN A 298 8.24 -1.06 23.12
CA GLN A 298 8.29 -1.02 24.57
C GLN A 298 8.32 -2.46 25.13
N LYS A 299 9.51 -2.90 25.56
CA LYS A 299 9.68 -4.17 26.26
C LYS A 299 8.96 -4.10 27.62
N PRO A 300 8.39 -5.22 28.11
CA PRO A 300 7.89 -5.28 29.48
C PRO A 300 9.04 -4.95 30.45
N LYS A 301 8.81 -4.01 31.37
CA LYS A 301 9.78 -3.68 32.44
C LYS A 301 10.07 -4.96 33.21
N LYS A 302 11.34 -5.37 33.30
CA LYS A 302 11.75 -6.48 34.18
C LYS A 302 11.33 -6.13 35.62
N LYS A 303 10.44 -6.93 36.21
CA LYS A 303 10.22 -6.86 37.66
C LYS A 303 11.53 -7.27 38.32
N ARG A 304 12.15 -6.35 39.08
CA ARG A 304 13.21 -6.72 40.04
C ARG A 304 12.54 -7.64 41.06
N THR A 305 12.83 -8.92 41.00
CA THR A 305 12.58 -9.84 42.11
C THR A 305 13.37 -9.30 43.30
N ARG A 306 12.69 -8.65 44.24
CA ARG A 306 13.24 -8.48 45.59
C ARG A 306 13.26 -9.89 46.17
N GLY A 307 14.44 -10.49 46.21
CA GLY A 307 14.63 -11.76 46.90
C GLY A 307 14.19 -11.58 48.34
N PHE A 308 13.23 -12.41 48.77
CA PHE A 308 13.05 -12.68 50.18
C PHE A 308 14.30 -13.44 50.62
N LYS A 309 15.11 -12.81 51.48
CA LYS A 309 16.05 -13.57 52.32
C LYS A 309 15.20 -14.22 53.40
N LEU A 310 15.17 -15.55 53.37
CA LEU A 310 14.87 -16.38 54.54
C LEU A 310 16.02 -16.23 55.54
#